data_AF-A0A5M8Q471-F1
#
_entry.id   AF-A0A5M8Q471-F1
#
_cell.length_a   1.000
_cell.length_b   1.000
_cell.length_c   1.000
_cell.angle_alpha   90.00
_cell.angle_beta   90.00
_cell.angle_gamma   90.00
#
_symmetry.space_group_name_H-M   'P 1'
#
loop_
_entity.id
_entity.type
_entity.pdbx_description
1 polymer ?
#
loop_
_entity_poly.entity_id
_entity_poly.type
_entity_poly.pdbx_seq_one_letter_code
_entity_poly.pdbx_strand_id
1 'polypeptide(L)'
;MSRSNHQHAWETEEHPSLEELRHYQSGDLSAPQRHQIEQHLVSCEMCADLLEGMHLAQPARVARAVRETRGRLKNLLAQKKRKRKAFHLPLWQIIALLFVLVFALAEVVYHHYFNRPASHSAPQTQETTVPWKLKGKVLSPEGIPLQGAKVQVMGDTAKRETDAQGFFEMDLTSGKAELTISYPAYPPKGAYVAPTNDTLQFSMARSK
;
A
#
# COMPACT_ATOMS: atom_id res chain seq x y z
N MET A 1 1.62 -22.79 56.08
CA MET A 1 2.07 -21.39 56.31
C MET A 1 0.82 -20.53 56.35
N SER A 2 0.33 -19.90 57.41
CA SER A 2 0.70 -19.74 58.81
C SER A 2 -0.63 -19.61 59.56
N ARG A 3 -0.94 -20.46 60.55
CA ARG A 3 -2.17 -20.34 61.36
C ARG A 3 -1.80 -19.58 62.63
N SER A 4 -1.95 -18.25 62.63
CA SER A 4 -1.83 -17.46 63.85
C SER A 4 -3.12 -17.58 64.65
N ASN A 5 -2.94 -18.09 65.86
CA ASN A 5 -3.93 -18.18 66.92
C ASN A 5 -4.26 -16.76 67.39
N HIS A 6 -5.43 -16.23 66.99
CA HIS A 6 -5.92 -14.93 67.45
C HIS A 6 -7.10 -15.14 68.39
N GLN A 7 -6.80 -15.43 69.65
CA GLN A 7 -7.74 -15.21 70.74
C GLN A 7 -7.64 -13.72 71.10
N HIS A 8 -8.39 -12.87 70.40
CA HIS A 8 -8.49 -11.45 70.73
C HIS A 8 -9.84 -11.18 71.40
N ALA A 9 -9.76 -10.69 72.63
CA ALA A 9 -10.87 -10.06 73.32
C ALA A 9 -11.18 -8.76 72.58
N TRP A 10 -12.38 -8.66 72.02
CA TRP A 10 -12.86 -7.50 71.28
C TRP A 10 -13.03 -6.31 72.24
N GLU A 11 -12.10 -5.36 72.21
CA GLU A 11 -12.32 -4.04 72.80
C GLU A 11 -13.31 -3.26 71.92
N THR A 12 -14.07 -2.35 72.54
CA THR A 12 -15.34 -1.74 72.07
C THR A 12 -15.34 -1.01 70.71
N GLU A 13 -14.23 -0.98 69.97
CA GLU A 13 -14.16 -0.37 68.62
C GLU A 13 -13.73 -1.35 67.52
N GLU A 14 -13.47 -2.63 67.83
CA GLU A 14 -13.07 -3.62 66.82
C GLU A 14 -14.26 -4.51 66.41
N HIS A 15 -14.61 -4.47 65.11
CA HIS A 15 -15.63 -5.33 64.52
C HIS A 15 -15.10 -6.75 64.25
N PRO A 16 -15.95 -7.80 64.39
CA PRO A 16 -15.58 -9.17 64.06
C PRO A 16 -15.05 -9.29 62.63
N SER A 17 -14.02 -10.11 62.42
CA SER A 17 -13.48 -10.29 61.09
C SER A 17 -14.52 -10.98 60.18
N LEU A 18 -14.43 -10.71 58.87
CA LEU A 18 -15.34 -11.30 57.89
C LEU A 18 -15.29 -12.85 57.90
N GLU A 19 -14.13 -13.42 58.21
CA GLU A 19 -13.95 -14.87 58.30
C GLU A 19 -14.67 -15.46 59.52
N GLU A 20 -14.66 -14.76 60.66
CA GLU A 20 -15.39 -15.19 61.87
C GLU A 20 -16.89 -15.08 61.72
N LEU A 21 -17.38 -14.02 61.08
CA LEU A 21 -18.81 -13.90 60.74
C LEU A 21 -19.25 -15.02 59.77
N ARG A 22 -18.36 -15.47 58.87
CA ARG A 22 -18.61 -16.62 58.00
C ARG A 22 -18.65 -17.93 58.79
N HIS A 23 -17.73 -18.11 59.75
CA HIS A 23 -17.75 -19.27 60.66
C HIS A 23 -18.97 -19.26 61.59
N TYR A 24 -19.45 -18.09 62.00
CA TYR A 24 -20.71 -17.93 62.73
C TYR A 24 -21.89 -18.39 61.86
N GLN A 25 -21.95 -17.95 60.60
CA GLN A 25 -22.99 -18.35 59.66
C GLN A 25 -22.98 -19.86 59.34
N SER A 26 -21.79 -20.49 59.28
CA SER A 26 -21.66 -21.93 59.03
C SER A 26 -21.88 -22.81 60.27
N GLY A 27 -21.89 -22.21 61.47
CA GLY A 27 -22.05 -22.92 62.74
C GLY A 27 -20.76 -23.56 63.27
N ASP A 28 -19.60 -23.21 62.72
CA ASP A 28 -18.30 -23.83 63.06
C ASP A 28 -17.61 -23.21 64.29
N LEU A 29 -18.22 -22.22 64.93
CA LEU A 29 -17.66 -21.53 66.10
C LEU A 29 -17.95 -22.26 67.41
N SER A 30 -16.98 -22.21 68.34
CA SER A 30 -17.17 -22.70 69.69
C SER A 30 -18.27 -21.91 70.42
N ALA A 31 -18.95 -22.56 71.38
CA ALA A 31 -20.01 -21.91 72.17
C ALA A 31 -19.63 -20.54 72.78
N PRO A 32 -18.45 -20.35 73.40
CA PRO A 32 -18.08 -19.03 73.94
C PRO A 32 -17.88 -17.97 72.85
N GLN A 33 -17.33 -18.33 71.69
CA GLN A 33 -17.12 -17.39 70.58
C GLN A 33 -18.44 -16.98 69.93
N ARG A 34 -19.39 -17.91 69.78
CA ARG A 34 -20.74 -17.57 69.27
C ARG A 34 -21.44 -16.57 70.16
N HIS A 35 -21.36 -16.75 71.47
CA HIS A 35 -21.98 -15.83 72.42
C HIS A 35 -21.38 -14.42 72.34
N GLN A 36 -20.07 -14.30 72.16
CA GLN A 36 -19.41 -12.99 71.97
C GLN A 36 -19.88 -12.28 70.70
N ILE A 37 -20.00 -13.01 69.58
CA ILE A 37 -20.51 -12.44 68.33
C ILE A 37 -21.98 -12.03 68.47
N GLU A 38 -22.81 -12.84 69.13
CA GLU A 38 -24.21 -12.50 69.40
C GLU A 38 -24.32 -11.21 70.24
N GLN A 39 -23.50 -11.05 71.28
CA GLN A 39 -23.44 -9.81 72.05
C GLN A 39 -23.03 -8.60 71.21
N HIS A 40 -22.06 -8.76 70.30
CA HIS A 40 -21.63 -7.69 69.39
C HIS A 40 -22.69 -7.35 68.33
N LEU A 41 -23.36 -8.35 67.74
CA LEU A 41 -24.42 -8.13 66.75
C LEU A 41 -25.61 -7.36 67.33
N VAL A 42 -25.88 -7.53 68.63
CA VAL A 42 -26.92 -6.76 69.34
C VAL A 42 -26.53 -5.28 69.49
N SER A 43 -25.24 -4.96 69.59
CA SER A 43 -24.77 -3.58 69.79
C SER A 43 -24.35 -2.87 68.49
N CYS A 44 -24.03 -3.60 67.43
CA CYS A 44 -23.50 -3.05 66.18
C CYS A 44 -24.46 -3.25 64.99
N GLU A 45 -25.13 -2.17 64.58
CA GLU A 45 -26.03 -2.16 63.41
C GLU A 45 -25.32 -2.57 62.11
N MET A 46 -24.10 -2.08 61.88
CA MET A 46 -23.34 -2.38 60.65
C MET A 46 -23.01 -3.87 60.50
N CYS A 47 -22.65 -4.54 61.59
CA CYS A 47 -22.37 -5.97 61.56
C CYS A 47 -23.65 -6.80 61.39
N ALA A 48 -24.78 -6.35 61.95
CA ALA A 48 -26.08 -6.97 61.74
C ALA A 48 -26.52 -6.87 60.27
N ASP A 49 -26.44 -5.68 59.67
CA ASP A 49 -26.74 -5.45 58.26
C ASP A 49 -25.85 -6.29 57.33
N LEU A 50 -24.55 -6.35 57.65
CA LEU A 50 -23.60 -7.16 56.89
C LEU A 50 -23.95 -8.65 56.97
N LEU A 51 -24.28 -9.17 58.15
CA LEU A 51 -24.69 -10.56 58.34
C LEU A 51 -25.96 -10.90 57.56
N GLU A 52 -26.95 -9.99 57.55
CA GLU A 52 -28.16 -10.13 56.75
C GLU A 52 -27.84 -10.16 55.24
N GLY A 53 -26.97 -9.26 54.77
CA GLY A 53 -26.48 -9.24 53.40
C GLY A 53 -25.76 -10.53 52.99
N MET A 54 -24.93 -11.09 53.88
CA MET A 54 -24.29 -12.40 53.66
C MET A 54 -25.30 -13.55 53.61
N HIS A 55 -26.40 -13.47 54.37
CA HIS A 55 -27.46 -14.48 54.32
C HIS A 55 -28.21 -14.46 52.98
N LEU A 56 -28.43 -13.27 52.41
CA LEU A 56 -28.98 -13.12 51.07
C LEU A 56 -28.00 -13.59 49.98
N ALA A 57 -26.71 -13.32 50.16
CA ALA A 57 -25.63 -13.67 49.23
C ALA A 57 -25.05 -15.07 49.49
N GLN A 58 -25.90 -16.12 49.48
CA GLN A 58 -25.45 -17.50 49.66
C GLN A 58 -24.31 -17.85 48.66
N PRO A 59 -23.15 -18.33 49.15
CA PRO A 59 -21.97 -18.53 48.30
C PRO A 59 -22.23 -19.54 47.16
N ALA A 60 -23.07 -20.54 47.40
CA ALA A 60 -23.50 -21.50 46.38
C ALA A 60 -24.31 -20.84 45.25
N ARG A 61 -25.17 -19.86 45.56
CA ARG A 61 -25.96 -19.12 44.56
C ARG A 61 -25.06 -18.18 43.76
N VAL A 62 -24.16 -17.45 44.42
CA VAL A 62 -23.18 -16.58 43.76
C VAL A 62 -22.30 -17.39 42.81
N ALA A 63 -21.77 -18.53 43.27
CA ALA A 63 -20.95 -19.41 42.43
C ALA A 63 -21.71 -20.00 41.23
N ARG A 64 -23.02 -20.28 41.37
CA ARG A 64 -23.86 -20.71 40.24
C ARG A 64 -24.07 -19.57 39.25
N ALA A 65 -24.40 -18.37 39.71
CA ALA A 65 -24.60 -17.19 38.85
C ALA A 65 -23.33 -16.81 38.07
N VAL A 66 -22.16 -16.86 38.70
CA VAL A 66 -20.87 -16.61 38.04
C VAL A 66 -20.58 -17.68 36.97
N ARG A 67 -20.88 -18.96 37.25
CA ARG A 67 -20.70 -20.03 36.27
C ARG A 67 -21.66 -19.88 35.08
N GLU A 68 -22.90 -19.51 35.33
CA GLU A 68 -23.90 -19.28 34.30
C GLU A 68 -23.51 -18.12 33.38
N THR A 69 -23.14 -16.98 33.94
CA THR A 69 -22.71 -15.80 33.18
C THR A 69 -21.47 -16.10 32.33
N ARG A 70 -20.48 -16.80 32.89
CA ARG A 70 -19.29 -17.27 32.15
C ARG A 70 -19.67 -18.25 31.04
N GLY A 71 -20.64 -19.13 31.28
CA GLY A 71 -21.19 -20.05 30.28
C GLY A 71 -21.86 -19.32 29.11
N ARG A 72 -22.74 -18.35 29.41
CA ARG A 72 -23.40 -17.51 28.40
C ARG A 72 -22.39 -16.73 27.57
N LEU A 73 -21.37 -16.13 28.19
CA LEU A 73 -20.32 -15.41 27.47
C LEU A 73 -19.55 -16.33 26.53
N LYS A 74 -19.14 -17.53 26.99
CA LYS A 74 -18.48 -18.52 26.15
C LYS A 74 -19.36 -18.92 24.96
N ASN A 75 -20.65 -19.13 25.17
CA ASN A 75 -21.59 -19.49 24.10
C ASN A 75 -21.73 -18.36 23.07
N LEU A 76 -21.83 -17.10 23.51
CA LEU A 76 -21.89 -15.94 22.60
C LEU A 76 -20.61 -15.80 21.78
N LEU A 77 -19.45 -16.02 22.38
CA LEU A 77 -18.16 -16.00 21.67
C LEU A 77 -18.06 -17.15 20.66
N ALA A 78 -18.48 -18.36 21.03
CA ALA A 78 -18.52 -19.51 20.15
C ALA A 78 -19.47 -19.29 18.97
N GLN A 79 -20.66 -18.72 19.22
CA GLN A 79 -21.63 -18.40 18.18
C GLN A 79 -21.10 -17.33 17.20
N LYS A 80 -20.43 -16.27 17.69
CA LYS A 80 -19.74 -15.29 16.84
C LYS A 80 -18.63 -15.94 16.00
N LYS A 81 -17.85 -16.86 16.58
CA LYS A 81 -16.80 -17.61 15.85
C LYS A 81 -17.39 -18.54 14.77
N ARG A 82 -18.54 -19.16 15.02
CA ARG A 82 -19.25 -20.01 14.06
C ARG A 82 -19.84 -19.20 12.90
N LYS A 83 -20.41 -18.03 13.19
CA LYS A 83 -20.91 -17.10 12.15
C LYS A 83 -19.77 -16.50 11.31
N ARG A 84 -18.60 -16.23 11.89
CA ARG A 84 -17.40 -15.76 11.16
C ARG A 84 -16.80 -16.81 10.20
N LYS A 85 -17.21 -18.08 10.27
CA LYS A 85 -16.74 -19.13 9.36
C LYS A 85 -17.58 -19.28 8.07
N ALA A 86 -18.65 -18.50 7.91
CA ALA A 86 -19.63 -18.69 6.82
C ALA A 86 -19.64 -17.54 5.79
N PHE A 87 -18.47 -17.11 5.34
CA PHE A 87 -18.36 -16.38 4.07
C PHE A 87 -17.10 -16.82 3.31
N HIS A 88 -16.92 -18.14 3.23
CA HIS A 88 -16.03 -18.72 2.23
C HIS A 88 -16.75 -18.56 0.89
N LEU A 89 -16.33 -17.55 0.11
CA LEU A 89 -16.67 -17.51 -1.30
C LEU A 89 -16.34 -18.89 -1.88
N PRO A 90 -17.30 -19.58 -2.54
CA PRO A 90 -17.03 -20.90 -3.10
C PRO A 90 -15.79 -20.81 -3.99
N LEU A 91 -14.85 -21.74 -3.82
CA LEU A 91 -13.57 -21.75 -4.52
C LEU A 91 -13.72 -21.55 -6.04
N TRP A 92 -14.82 -22.03 -6.63
CA TRP A 92 -15.12 -21.84 -8.04
C TRP A 92 -15.33 -20.38 -8.45
N GLN A 93 -15.89 -19.53 -7.57
CA GLN A 93 -16.01 -18.09 -7.81
C GLN A 93 -14.65 -17.38 -7.76
N ILE A 94 -13.74 -17.83 -6.88
CA ILE A 94 -12.36 -17.29 -6.82
C ILE A 94 -11.62 -17.67 -8.10
N ILE A 95 -11.76 -18.92 -8.54
CA ILE A 95 -11.16 -19.40 -9.80
C ILE A 95 -11.70 -18.59 -10.99
N ALA A 96 -13.02 -18.40 -11.09
CA ALA A 96 -13.63 -17.60 -12.15
C ALA A 96 -13.11 -16.14 -12.15
N LEU A 97 -13.01 -15.51 -10.98
CA LEU A 97 -12.48 -14.14 -10.85
C LEU A 97 -11.02 -14.05 -11.27
N LEU A 98 -10.18 -15.01 -10.86
CA LEU A 98 -8.78 -15.07 -11.28
C LEU A 98 -8.64 -15.30 -12.78
N PHE A 99 -9.46 -16.16 -13.38
CA PHE A 99 -9.46 -16.35 -14.83
C PHE A 99 -9.82 -15.07 -15.59
N VAL A 100 -10.86 -14.36 -15.16
CA VAL A 100 -11.25 -13.07 -15.77
C VAL A 100 -10.12 -12.04 -15.62
N LEU A 101 -9.49 -11.96 -14.44
CA LEU A 101 -8.36 -11.06 -14.20
C LEU A 101 -7.16 -11.39 -15.09
N VAL A 102 -6.78 -12.68 -15.19
CA VAL A 102 -5.67 -13.13 -16.04
C VAL A 102 -5.98 -12.88 -17.51
N PHE A 103 -7.21 -13.13 -17.96
CA PHE A 103 -7.62 -12.86 -19.34
C PHE A 103 -7.54 -11.37 -19.68
N ALA A 104 -8.03 -10.49 -18.79
CA ALA A 104 -7.91 -9.05 -18.96
C ALA A 104 -6.45 -8.58 -18.99
N LEU A 105 -5.59 -9.12 -18.12
CA LEU A 105 -4.15 -8.84 -18.15
C LEU A 105 -3.49 -9.36 -19.43
N ALA A 106 -3.86 -10.55 -19.89
CA ALA A 106 -3.35 -11.14 -21.12
C ALA A 106 -3.73 -10.31 -22.35
N GLU A 107 -4.97 -9.84 -22.44
CA GLU A 107 -5.44 -8.90 -23.48
C GLU A 107 -4.60 -7.61 -23.49
N VAL A 108 -4.38 -7.00 -22.31
CA VAL A 108 -3.56 -5.78 -22.19
C VAL A 108 -2.13 -6.01 -22.63
N VAL A 109 -1.52 -7.12 -22.20
CA VAL A 109 -0.15 -7.48 -22.60
C VAL A 109 -0.09 -7.79 -24.09
N TYR A 110 -1.07 -8.52 -24.63
CA TYR A 110 -1.15 -8.83 -26.05
C TYR A 110 -1.23 -7.56 -26.88
N HIS A 111 -2.13 -6.62 -26.55
CA HIS A 111 -2.19 -5.34 -27.25
C HIS A 111 -0.89 -4.52 -27.10
N HIS A 112 -0.28 -4.50 -25.92
CA HIS A 112 0.95 -3.73 -25.71
C HIS A 112 2.18 -4.33 -26.41
N TYR A 113 2.22 -5.63 -26.67
CA TYR A 113 3.35 -6.28 -27.37
C TYR A 113 3.08 -6.44 -28.87
N PHE A 114 1.87 -6.83 -29.25
CA PHE A 114 1.49 -7.18 -30.61
C PHE A 114 0.86 -6.01 -31.37
N ASN A 115 0.10 -5.13 -30.69
CA ASN A 115 -0.42 -3.88 -31.27
C ASN A 115 0.48 -2.68 -30.98
N ARG A 116 1.78 -2.88 -30.72
CA ARG A 116 2.73 -1.83 -31.12
C ARG A 116 2.61 -1.77 -32.64
N PRO A 117 2.00 -0.72 -33.23
CA PRO A 117 2.07 -0.60 -34.66
C PRO A 117 3.56 -0.68 -34.98
N ALA A 118 3.94 -1.60 -35.89
CA ALA A 118 5.19 -1.44 -36.62
C ALA A 118 5.26 0.05 -36.93
N SER A 119 6.29 0.72 -36.41
CA SER A 119 6.48 2.17 -36.40
C SER A 119 5.61 2.81 -37.46
N HIS A 120 4.66 3.64 -37.03
CA HIS A 120 3.76 4.36 -37.92
C HIS A 120 4.50 4.65 -39.23
N SER A 121 4.16 3.94 -40.30
CA SER A 121 4.08 4.61 -41.59
C SER A 121 3.04 5.67 -41.30
N ALA A 122 3.53 6.88 -40.99
CA ALA A 122 2.70 8.01 -40.65
C ALA A 122 1.56 8.05 -41.67
N PRO A 123 0.32 8.31 -41.25
CA PRO A 123 -0.72 8.63 -42.21
C PRO A 123 -0.15 9.71 -43.11
N GLN A 124 0.05 9.38 -44.41
CA GLN A 124 0.28 10.39 -45.42
C GLN A 124 -0.98 11.23 -45.47
N THR A 125 -1.04 12.22 -44.59
CA THR A 125 -1.63 13.50 -44.97
C THR A 125 -0.80 13.90 -46.17
N GLN A 126 -1.43 13.90 -47.35
CA GLN A 126 -0.86 14.53 -48.53
C GLN A 126 -0.68 16.01 -48.20
N GLU A 127 0.42 16.33 -47.51
CA GLU A 127 0.96 17.66 -47.45
C GLU A 127 1.41 17.95 -48.88
N THR A 128 0.71 18.87 -49.53
CA THR A 128 1.00 19.39 -50.86
C THR A 128 2.51 19.54 -51.03
N THR A 129 3.11 18.65 -51.82
CA THR A 129 4.56 18.57 -52.06
C THR A 129 4.97 19.76 -52.91
N VAL A 130 5.29 20.89 -52.28
CA VAL A 130 5.98 21.98 -52.96
C VAL A 130 7.47 21.64 -52.91
N PRO A 131 8.14 21.42 -54.06
CA PRO A 131 9.58 21.22 -54.07
C PRO A 131 10.24 22.52 -53.58
N TRP A 132 11.08 22.41 -52.57
CA TRP A 132 11.83 23.52 -52.02
C TRP A 132 13.31 23.16 -51.92
N LYS A 133 14.15 24.19 -52.01
CA LYS A 133 15.60 24.04 -52.07
C LYS A 133 16.20 24.37 -50.72
N LEU A 134 16.79 23.38 -50.07
CA LEU A 134 17.52 23.57 -48.83
C LEU A 134 18.97 23.88 -49.15
N LYS A 135 19.47 24.98 -48.60
CA LYS A 135 20.89 25.34 -48.62
C LYS A 135 21.42 25.32 -47.21
N GLY A 136 22.62 24.75 -47.04
CA GLY A 136 23.24 24.77 -45.73
C GLY A 136 24.75 24.75 -45.78
N LYS A 137 25.34 25.10 -44.64
CA LYS A 137 26.79 25.08 -44.44
C LYS A 137 27.14 24.19 -43.25
N VAL A 138 28.05 23.25 -43.44
CA VAL A 138 28.57 22.37 -42.39
C VAL A 138 29.93 22.87 -41.96
N LEU A 139 30.04 23.17 -40.66
CA LEU A 139 31.25 23.64 -40.02
C LEU A 139 31.67 22.69 -38.89
N SER A 140 32.96 22.67 -38.61
CA SER A 140 33.53 22.10 -37.41
C SER A 140 33.13 22.93 -36.17
N PRO A 141 33.31 22.40 -34.95
CA PRO A 141 33.10 23.18 -33.73
C PRO A 141 34.01 24.42 -33.62
N GLU A 142 35.13 24.43 -34.35
CA GLU A 142 36.08 25.54 -34.46
C GLU A 142 35.72 26.54 -35.59
N GLY A 143 34.58 26.33 -36.27
CA GLY A 143 34.10 27.21 -37.34
C GLY A 143 34.73 26.95 -38.71
N ILE A 144 35.52 25.90 -38.87
CA ILE A 144 36.19 25.54 -40.13
C ILE A 144 35.18 24.81 -41.04
N PRO A 145 35.02 25.19 -42.32
CA PRO A 145 34.14 24.47 -43.24
C PRO A 145 34.59 23.02 -43.44
N LEU A 146 33.65 22.09 -43.37
CA LEU A 146 33.92 20.66 -43.56
C LEU A 146 33.54 20.24 -44.98
N GLN A 147 34.53 19.95 -45.83
CA GLN A 147 34.36 19.36 -47.15
C GLN A 147 34.14 17.86 -47.07
N GLY A 148 33.24 17.30 -47.88
CA GLY A 148 32.97 15.86 -47.92
C GLY A 148 32.14 15.33 -46.75
N ALA A 149 31.47 16.21 -46.00
CA ALA A 149 30.47 15.80 -45.01
C ALA A 149 29.24 15.23 -45.72
N LYS A 150 28.84 14.03 -45.33
CA LYS A 150 27.73 13.30 -45.93
C LYS A 150 26.43 13.75 -45.28
N VAL A 151 25.58 14.39 -46.06
CA VAL A 151 24.22 14.81 -45.69
C VAL A 151 23.25 13.81 -46.31
N GLN A 152 22.45 13.16 -45.47
CA GLN A 152 21.43 12.19 -45.90
C GLN A 152 20.07 12.55 -45.30
N VAL A 153 19.01 12.48 -46.09
CA VAL A 153 17.63 12.60 -45.58
C VAL A 153 17.19 11.25 -45.03
N MET A 154 16.69 11.22 -43.80
CA MET A 154 16.20 9.99 -43.18
C MET A 154 14.93 9.53 -43.90
N GLY A 155 15.01 8.37 -44.57
CA GLY A 155 13.94 7.82 -45.41
C GLY A 155 14.16 8.02 -46.91
N ASP A 156 15.17 8.79 -47.33
CA ASP A 156 15.61 8.87 -48.72
C ASP A 156 16.97 8.14 -48.90
N THR A 157 17.18 7.64 -50.10
CA THR A 157 18.46 7.08 -50.55
C THR A 157 19.41 8.16 -51.07
N ALA A 158 18.92 9.37 -51.31
CA ALA A 158 19.74 10.50 -51.73
C ALA A 158 20.75 10.88 -50.64
N LYS A 159 22.03 10.74 -50.98
CA LYS A 159 23.17 11.26 -50.22
C LYS A 159 23.78 12.42 -50.99
N ARG A 160 24.16 13.46 -50.27
CA ARG A 160 24.91 14.61 -50.80
C ARG A 160 26.15 14.84 -49.95
N GLU A 161 27.19 15.33 -50.58
CA GLU A 161 28.45 15.66 -49.90
C GLU A 161 28.69 17.16 -50.00
N THR A 162 29.24 17.76 -48.95
CA THR A 162 29.56 19.18 -48.92
C THR A 162 30.78 19.53 -49.77
N ASP A 163 30.80 20.74 -50.34
CA ASP A 163 31.91 21.25 -51.15
C ASP A 163 33.12 21.73 -50.33
N ALA A 164 34.16 22.27 -50.99
CA ALA A 164 35.38 22.77 -50.35
C ALA A 164 35.13 23.92 -49.36
N GLN A 165 33.99 24.60 -49.48
CA GLN A 165 33.56 25.68 -48.60
C GLN A 165 32.54 25.20 -47.56
N GLY A 166 32.27 23.90 -47.49
CA GLY A 166 31.36 23.25 -46.54
C GLY A 166 29.88 23.44 -46.89
N PHE A 167 29.55 23.94 -48.08
CA PHE A 167 28.17 24.14 -48.51
C PHE A 167 27.58 22.86 -49.08
N PHE A 168 26.27 22.69 -48.89
CA PHE A 168 25.47 21.70 -49.60
C PHE A 168 24.15 22.33 -50.03
N GLU A 169 23.61 21.78 -51.11
CA GLU A 169 22.33 22.16 -51.66
C GLU A 169 21.54 20.90 -52.03
N MET A 170 20.27 20.86 -51.64
CA MET A 170 19.43 19.70 -51.85
C MET A 170 17.98 20.12 -52.10
N ASP A 171 17.38 19.51 -53.11
CA ASP A 171 15.96 19.69 -53.41
C ASP A 171 15.16 18.68 -52.58
N LEU A 172 14.25 19.20 -51.75
CA LEU A 172 13.37 18.43 -50.88
C LEU A 172 11.94 18.57 -51.38
N THR A 173 11.26 17.45 -51.58
CA THR A 173 9.84 17.38 -51.97
C THR A 173 8.91 17.23 -50.77
N SER A 174 9.44 17.00 -49.56
CA SER A 174 8.66 16.88 -48.33
C SER A 174 8.61 18.19 -47.53
N GLY A 175 7.44 18.51 -46.96
CA GLY A 175 7.21 19.72 -46.16
C GLY A 175 7.98 19.75 -44.84
N LYS A 176 8.50 18.61 -44.36
CA LYS A 176 9.45 18.50 -43.24
C LYS A 176 10.38 17.32 -43.53
N ALA A 177 11.65 17.44 -43.16
CA ALA A 177 12.62 16.37 -43.33
C ALA A 177 13.58 16.30 -42.13
N GLU A 178 14.03 15.10 -41.81
CA GLU A 178 15.13 14.89 -40.86
C GLU A 178 16.41 14.57 -41.64
N LEU A 179 17.48 15.31 -41.37
CA LEU A 179 18.79 15.16 -41.99
C LEU A 179 19.76 14.53 -41.01
N THR A 180 20.57 13.62 -41.50
CA THR A 180 21.75 13.10 -40.79
C THR A 180 23.00 13.61 -41.50
N ILE A 181 23.77 14.45 -40.81
CA ILE A 181 25.09 14.88 -41.26
C ILE A 181 26.13 13.97 -40.60
N SER A 182 26.95 13.30 -41.39
CA SER A 182 28.02 12.42 -40.92
C SER A 182 29.37 12.81 -41.54
N TYR A 183 30.42 12.79 -40.73
CA TYR A 183 31.78 13.05 -41.18
C TYR A 183 32.74 12.13 -40.40
N PRO A 184 33.77 11.53 -41.01
CA PRO A 184 34.58 10.49 -40.37
C PRO A 184 35.18 10.87 -39.00
N ALA A 185 35.44 12.16 -38.76
CA ALA A 185 36.01 12.67 -37.52
C ALA A 185 34.98 13.08 -36.44
N TYR A 186 33.67 12.98 -36.70
CA TYR A 186 32.61 13.43 -35.79
C TYR A 186 31.45 12.43 -35.71
N PRO A 187 30.79 12.30 -34.55
CA PRO A 187 29.54 11.54 -34.46
C PRO A 187 28.48 12.14 -35.40
N PRO A 188 27.61 11.31 -36.00
CA PRO A 188 26.57 11.81 -36.87
C PRO A 188 25.59 12.70 -36.11
N LYS A 189 25.16 13.79 -36.74
CA LYS A 189 24.24 14.76 -36.16
C LYS A 189 22.92 14.76 -36.93
N GLY A 190 21.83 14.51 -36.21
CA GLY A 190 20.47 14.67 -36.70
C GLY A 190 20.03 16.14 -36.68
N ALA A 191 19.28 16.59 -37.69
CA ALA A 191 18.66 17.90 -37.71
C ALA A 191 17.33 17.92 -38.45
N TYR A 192 16.33 18.59 -37.87
CA TYR A 192 15.03 18.78 -38.50
C TYR A 192 15.02 20.05 -39.35
N VAL A 193 14.53 19.93 -40.59
CA VAL A 193 14.45 21.03 -41.55
C VAL A 193 13.02 21.17 -42.09
N ALA A 194 12.61 22.41 -42.34
CA ALA A 194 11.28 22.76 -42.85
C ALA A 194 11.41 23.94 -43.84
N PRO A 195 10.48 24.10 -44.81
CA PRO A 195 10.52 25.13 -45.86
C PRO A 195 10.62 26.57 -45.36
N THR A 196 10.26 26.83 -44.10
CA THR A 196 10.40 28.14 -43.48
C THR A 196 11.86 28.54 -43.22
N ASN A 197 12.79 27.56 -43.22
CA ASN A 197 14.21 27.74 -42.92
C ASN A 197 15.05 27.23 -44.11
N ASP A 198 15.05 27.97 -45.22
CA ASP A 198 15.74 27.61 -46.47
C ASP A 198 17.28 27.65 -46.36
N THR A 199 17.82 28.34 -45.35
CA THR A 199 19.25 28.51 -45.10
C THR A 199 19.61 28.09 -43.67
N LEU A 200 20.38 27.02 -43.51
CA LEU A 200 20.75 26.47 -42.20
C LEU A 200 22.26 26.26 -42.03
N GLN A 201 22.78 26.65 -40.86
CA GLN A 201 24.18 26.44 -40.49
C GLN A 201 24.30 25.32 -39.46
N PHE A 202 25.10 24.31 -39.77
CA PHE A 202 25.33 23.15 -38.91
C PHE A 202 26.74 23.20 -38.35
N SER A 203 26.87 23.21 -37.03
CA SER A 203 28.14 22.99 -36.34
C SER A 203 28.17 21.58 -35.74
N MET A 204 29.22 20.81 -36.05
CA MET A 204 29.45 19.48 -35.51
C MET A 204 30.00 19.56 -34.07
N ALA A 205 29.68 18.57 -33.24
CA ALA A 205 30.25 18.45 -31.89
C ALA A 205 31.36 17.40 -31.88
N ARG A 206 32.50 17.67 -31.23
CA ARG A 206 33.56 16.67 -31.05
C ARG A 206 33.05 15.49 -30.23
N SER A 207 33.46 14.27 -30.60
CA SER A 207 33.38 13.14 -29.68
C SER A 207 34.28 13.44 -28.50
N LYS A 208 33.77 13.27 -27.28
CA LYS A 208 34.63 13.12 -26.10
C LYS A 208 35.49 11.86 -26.23
#